data_AF-A0A164HCB9-F1
#
_entry.id   AF-A0A164HCB9-F1
#
_cell.length_a   1.000
_cell.length_b   1.000
_cell.length_c   1.000
_cell.angle_alpha   90.00
_cell.angle_beta   90.00
_cell.angle_gamma   90.00
#
_symmetry.space_group_name_H-M   'P 1'
#
loop_
_entity.id
_entity.type
_entity.pdbx_description
1 polymer ?
#
loop_
_entity_poly.entity_id
_entity_poly.type
_entity_poly.pdbx_seq_one_letter_code
_entity_poly.pdbx_strand_id
1 'polypeptide(L)'
;MNVLLVIQITVYILALVLALCISVPVIIHQKDFKGHCLLFSRGTWRETDGQFVITWAPSAYCIFVILSGVVLLTACCFQIHRLGHFLYRGLD
;
A
#
# COMPACT_ATOMS: atom_id res chain seq x y z
N MET A 1 -5.41 14.29 29.16
CA MET A 1 -5.61 14.20 27.69
C MET A 1 -4.27 14.28 27.00
N ASN A 2 -3.68 13.11 26.79
CA ASN A 2 -2.35 12.99 26.24
C ASN A 2 -2.34 13.34 24.73
N VAL A 3 -2.04 14.61 24.39
CA VAL A 3 -2.05 15.15 23.01
C VAL A 3 -1.17 14.31 22.06
N LEU A 4 -0.06 13.79 22.58
CA LEU A 4 0.82 12.88 21.85
C LEU A 4 0.10 11.62 21.36
N LEU A 5 -0.72 11.00 22.22
CA LEU A 5 -1.44 9.77 21.91
C LEU A 5 -2.49 9.99 20.81
N VAL A 6 -3.19 11.13 20.86
CA VAL A 6 -4.18 11.53 19.85
C VAL A 6 -3.51 11.77 18.50
N ILE A 7 -2.35 12.45 18.48
CA ILE A 7 -1.57 12.66 17.26
C ILE A 7 -1.13 11.30 16.68
N GLN A 8 -0.60 10.39 17.51
CA GLN A 8 -0.19 9.06 17.05
C GLN A 8 -1.33 8.28 16.42
N ILE A 9 -2.50 8.23 17.06
CA ILE A 9 -3.68 7.56 16.51
C ILE A 9 -4.07 8.18 15.17
N THR A 10 -4.12 9.52 15.08
CA THR A 10 -4.43 10.22 13.83
C THR A 10 -3.46 9.86 12.71
N VAL A 11 -2.16 9.83 13.01
CA VAL A 11 -1.12 9.46 12.05
C VAL A 11 -1.26 8.00 11.61
N TYR A 12 -1.54 7.07 12.52
CA TYR A 12 -1.76 5.66 12.17
C TYR A 12 -3.03 5.47 11.32
N ILE A 13 -4.10 6.24 11.56
CA ILE A 13 -5.29 6.23 10.71
C ILE A 13 -4.96 6.73 9.31
N LEU A 14 -4.22 7.84 9.19
CA LEU A 14 -3.78 8.36 7.89
C LEU A 14 -2.89 7.35 7.15
N ALA A 15 -1.93 6.74 7.85
CA ALA A 15 -1.07 5.69 7.31
C ALA A 15 -1.87 4.47 6.83
N LEU A 16 -2.91 4.07 7.56
CA LEU A 16 -3.82 2.98 7.17
C LEU A 16 -4.54 3.30 5.85
N VAL A 17 -5.06 4.52 5.70
CA VAL A 17 -5.73 4.96 4.47
C VAL A 17 -4.76 4.96 3.29
N LEU A 18 -3.56 5.54 3.46
CA LEU A 18 -2.54 5.55 2.41
C LEU A 18 -2.08 4.13 2.02
N ALA A 19 -1.95 3.23 2.99
CA ALA A 19 -1.62 1.83 2.73
C ALA A 19 -2.69 1.14 1.87
N LEU A 20 -3.97 1.40 2.13
CA LEU A 20 -5.07 0.91 1.29
C LEU A 20 -5.02 1.51 -0.12
N CYS A 21 -4.79 2.82 -0.24
CA CYS A 21 -4.70 3.52 -1.52
C CYS A 21 -3.55 3.02 -2.41
N ILE A 22 -2.48 2.46 -1.84
CA ILE A 22 -1.37 1.87 -2.61
C ILE A 22 -1.63 0.38 -2.88
N SER A 23 -2.06 -0.37 -1.86
CA SER A 23 -2.17 -1.82 -1.96
C SER A 23 -3.30 -2.25 -2.89
N VAL A 24 -4.47 -1.60 -2.81
CA VAL A 24 -5.65 -1.99 -3.59
C VAL A 24 -5.42 -1.84 -5.10
N PRO A 25 -4.93 -0.70 -5.63
CA PRO A 25 -4.66 -0.58 -7.06
C PRO A 25 -3.62 -1.59 -7.55
N VAL A 26 -2.56 -1.83 -6.79
CA VAL A 26 -1.50 -2.78 -7.18
C VAL A 26 -2.04 -4.21 -7.29
N ILE A 27 -2.90 -4.63 -6.38
CA ILE A 27 -3.55 -5.95 -6.42
C ILE A 27 -4.46 -6.08 -7.65
N ILE A 28 -5.28 -5.06 -7.93
CA ILE A 28 -6.17 -5.05 -9.10
C ILE A 28 -5.34 -5.11 -10.39
N HIS A 29 -4.33 -4.25 -10.53
CA HIS A 29 -3.45 -4.24 -11.69
C HIS A 29 -2.74 -5.58 -11.87
N GLN A 30 -2.21 -6.18 -10.81
CA GLN A 30 -1.56 -7.48 -10.93
C GLN A 30 -2.54 -8.55 -11.47
N LYS A 31 -3.80 -8.52 -11.04
CA LYS A 31 -4.82 -9.46 -11.53
C LYS A 31 -5.13 -9.23 -13.01
N ASP A 32 -5.33 -7.99 -13.42
CA ASP A 32 -5.71 -7.63 -14.78
C ASP A 32 -4.59 -7.88 -15.79
N PHE A 33 -3.33 -7.73 -15.36
CA PHE A 33 -2.13 -7.93 -16.18
C PHE A 33 -1.49 -9.32 -15.97
N LYS A 34 -2.28 -10.35 -15.60
CA LYS A 34 -1.83 -11.75 -15.50
C LYS A 34 -0.59 -11.97 -14.62
N GLY A 35 -0.46 -11.21 -13.54
CA GLY A 35 0.69 -11.31 -12.63
C GLY A 35 1.86 -10.38 -12.97
N HIS A 36 1.75 -9.56 -14.02
CA HIS A 36 2.75 -8.56 -14.36
C HIS A 36 2.54 -7.25 -13.59
N CYS A 37 3.66 -6.58 -13.30
CA CYS A 37 3.66 -5.35 -12.53
C CYS A 37 3.73 -4.11 -13.43
N LEU A 38 2.57 -3.60 -13.84
CA LEU A 38 2.50 -2.48 -14.79
C LEU A 38 3.26 -1.23 -14.29
N LEU A 39 3.15 -0.90 -13.00
CA LEU A 39 3.73 0.32 -12.42
C LEU A 39 5.24 0.45 -12.62
N PHE A 40 5.97 -0.66 -12.63
CA PHE A 40 7.42 -0.67 -12.80
C PHE A 40 7.85 -1.05 -14.23
N SER A 41 6.89 -1.39 -15.08
CA SER A 41 7.16 -1.79 -16.46
C SER A 41 7.48 -0.58 -17.31
N ARG A 42 8.34 -0.76 -18.31
CA ARG A 42 8.61 0.26 -19.33
C ARG A 42 7.93 -0.13 -20.62
N GLY A 43 7.68 0.83 -21.50
CA GLY A 43 7.23 0.52 -22.85
C GLY A 43 7.85 1.44 -23.87
N THR A 44 8.01 0.92 -25.07
CA THR A 44 8.53 1.65 -26.23
C THR A 44 7.47 1.60 -27.32
N TRP A 45 7.17 2.77 -27.88
CA TRP A 45 6.32 2.85 -29.07
C TRP A 45 7.10 2.36 -30.28
N ARG A 46 6.51 1.44 -31.06
CA ARG A 46 7.12 0.90 -32.27
C ARG A 46 6.40 1.45 -33.50
N GLU A 47 7.05 2.38 -34.19
CA GLU A 47 6.52 3.06 -35.38
C GLU A 47 6.25 2.13 -36.56
N THR A 48 6.97 1.01 -36.67
CA THR A 48 6.81 0.07 -37.81
C THR A 48 5.46 -0.61 -37.83
N ASP A 49 4.89 -0.88 -36.65
CA ASP A 49 3.68 -1.70 -36.49
C ASP A 49 2.56 -0.89 -35.80
N GLY A 50 2.84 0.35 -35.39
CA GLY A 50 1.93 1.21 -34.62
C GLY A 50 1.54 0.65 -33.25
N GLN A 51 2.40 -0.18 -32.65
CA GLN A 51 2.11 -0.88 -31.40
C GLN A 51 2.96 -0.38 -30.24
N PHE A 52 2.35 -0.31 -29.05
CA PHE A 52 3.06 -0.06 -27.81
C PHE A 52 3.59 -1.37 -27.22
N VAL A 53 4.91 -1.56 -27.27
CA VAL A 53 5.56 -2.78 -26.82
C VAL A 53 5.97 -2.62 -25.36
N ILE A 54 5.43 -3.47 -24.49
CA ILE A 54 5.66 -3.41 -23.05
C ILE A 54 6.81 -4.35 -22.68
N THR A 55 7.80 -3.81 -21.99
CA THR A 55 8.83 -4.55 -21.26
C THR A 55 8.40 -4.69 -19.80
N TRP A 56 7.85 -5.86 -19.48
CA TRP A 56 7.34 -6.14 -18.15
C TRP A 56 8.45 -6.15 -17.10
N ALA A 57 8.22 -5.45 -16.00
CA ALA A 57 9.09 -5.51 -14.84
C ALA A 57 9.01 -6.88 -14.14
N PRO A 58 10.06 -7.26 -13.38
CA PRO A 58 10.03 -8.44 -12.53
C PRO A 58 8.82 -8.45 -11.58
N SER A 59 8.11 -9.58 -11.52
CA SER A 59 6.95 -9.74 -10.63
C SER A 59 7.29 -9.58 -9.13
N ALA A 60 8.57 -9.72 -8.77
CA ALA A 60 9.08 -9.50 -7.42
C ALA A 60 8.76 -8.09 -6.87
N TYR A 61 8.73 -7.06 -7.72
CA TYR A 61 8.41 -5.71 -7.29
C TYR A 61 6.95 -5.56 -6.81
N CYS A 62 5.99 -6.15 -7.54
CA CYS A 62 4.58 -6.16 -7.11
C CYS A 62 4.40 -6.94 -5.82
N ILE A 63 5.05 -8.10 -5.71
CA ILE A 63 5.01 -8.92 -4.49
C ILE A 63 5.55 -8.13 -3.29
N PHE A 64 6.67 -7.43 -3.45
CA PHE A 64 7.24 -6.59 -2.41
C PHE A 64 6.26 -5.49 -1.96
N VAL A 65 5.64 -4.77 -2.90
CA VAL A 65 4.67 -3.72 -2.58
C VAL A 65 3.46 -4.30 -1.85
N ILE A 66 2.90 -5.42 -2.32
CA ILE A 66 1.75 -6.07 -1.66
C ILE A 66 2.11 -6.54 -0.25
N LEU A 67 3.26 -7.20 -0.06
CA LEU A 67 3.71 -7.64 1.25
C LEU A 67 3.92 -6.46 2.20
N SER A 68 4.59 -5.40 1.74
CA SER A 68 4.79 -4.19 2.54
C SER A 68 3.46 -3.53 2.92
N GLY A 69 2.49 -3.51 2.00
CA GLY A 69 1.14 -3.01 2.23
C GLY A 69 0.41 -3.81 3.30
N VAL A 70 0.43 -5.14 3.21
CA VAL A 70 -0.18 -6.03 4.21
C VAL A 70 0.45 -5.84 5.59
N VAL A 71 1.79 -5.83 5.67
CA VAL A 71 2.51 -5.60 6.93
C VAL A 71 2.13 -4.26 7.54
N LEU A 72 2.08 -3.19 6.73
CA LEU A 72 1.73 -1.85 7.19
C LEU A 72 0.27 -1.78 7.67
N LEU A 73 -0.67 -2.40 6.95
CA LEU A 73 -2.08 -2.48 7.35
C LEU A 73 -2.22 -3.20 8.70
N THR A 74 -1.58 -4.36 8.86
CA THR A 74 -1.61 -5.11 10.12
C THR A 74 -0.99 -4.32 11.27
N ALA A 75 0.16 -3.68 11.05
CA ALA A 75 0.82 -2.84 12.04
C ALA A 75 -0.05 -1.66 12.46
N CYS A 76 -0.67 -0.94 11.51
CA CYS A 76 -1.55 0.18 11.80
C CYS A 76 -2.79 -0.26 12.60
N CYS A 77 -3.45 -1.34 12.19
CA CYS A 77 -4.60 -1.89 12.94
C CYS A 77 -4.22 -2.26 14.38
N PHE A 78 -3.07 -2.92 14.57
CA PHE A 78 -2.58 -3.29 15.90
C PHE A 78 -2.27 -2.05 16.76
N GLN A 79 -1.58 -1.06 16.20
CA GLN A 79 -1.22 0.17 16.92
C GLN A 79 -2.45 1.00 17.29
N ILE A 80 -3.41 1.15 16.37
CA ILE A 80 -4.67 1.86 16.63
C ILE A 80 -5.45 1.15 17.73
N HIS A 81 -5.56 -0.19 17.69
CA HIS A 81 -6.25 -0.93 18.74
C HIS A 81 -5.56 -0.76 20.11
N ARG A 82 -4.23 -0.88 20.15
CA ARG A 82 -3.45 -0.73 21.37
C ARG A 82 -3.56 0.68 21.97
N LEU A 83 -3.36 1.71 21.14
CA LEU A 83 -3.45 3.12 21.57
C LEU A 83 -4.89 3.51 21.92
N GLY A 84 -5.87 3.00 21.18
CA GLY A 84 -7.29 3.17 21.48
C GLY A 84 -7.68 2.58 22.83
N HIS A 85 -7.13 1.41 23.19
CA HIS A 85 -7.33 0.83 24.51
C HIS A 85 -6.72 1.69 25.63
N PHE A 86 -5.51 2.23 25.43
CA PHE A 86 -4.91 3.18 26.38
C PHE A 86 -5.77 4.44 26.55
N LEU A 87 -6.25 5.01 25.45
CA LEU A 87 -7.14 6.18 25.45
C LEU A 87 -8.45 5.89 26.19
N TYR A 88 -9.09 4.74 25.93
CA TYR A 88 -10.37 4.38 26.55
C TYR A 88 -10.26 4.14 28.05
N ARG A 89 -9.14 3.58 28.51
CA ARG A 89 -8.91 3.33 29.94
C ARG A 89 -8.59 4.61 30.74
N GLY A 90 -8.48 5.77 30.09
CA GLY A 90 -8.06 7.01 30.74
C GLY A 90 -6.65 6.93 31.34
N LEU A 91 -5.86 5.95 30.90
CA LEU A 91 -4.44 5.85 31.19
C LEU A 91 -3.76 6.88 30.27
N ASP A 92 -3.72 8.13 30.74
CA ASP A 92 -2.87 9.18 30.19
C ASP A 92 -1.39 8.74 30.24
#